data_AF-A0A1G0N2E5-F1
#
_entry.id   AF-A0A1G0N2E5-F1
#
_cell.length_a   1.000
_cell.length_b   1.000
_cell.length_c   1.000
_cell.angle_alpha   90.00
_cell.angle_beta   90.00
_cell.angle_gamma   90.00
#
_symmetry.space_group_name_H-M   'P 1'
#
loop_
_entity.id
_entity.type
_entity.pdbx_description
1 polymer ?
#
loop_
_entity_poly.entity_id
_entity_poly.type
_entity_poly.pdbx_seq_one_letter_code
_entity_poly.pdbx_strand_id
1 'polypeptide(L)'
;MRSRKTSIIIIVLLSLAIGVCVFAVSRYKTLTLSIEGKTTENGVGYVVAEGVDPYSKYTRTFKLKGDNNLKKIYEVTFPANNISSLRLAPLSSKGNFEIDRIMLENGAVKYTWFGQGMCTQQSLLSDSLAGRREFECSADSPTISILEDSSVSILFKTISASYMELLPRIAVALIASMAFCFGGLRLIKPDANKQNIDLIEYYSVRGLWLLFVAFYVYQFYTITQYSMNVPFNDEWYFFAPGNLSHDFSWRWMIDFSYGVHRIALTKLLTWLNLKLFGLDFALQKKVNYIVFGCLLWALAVFKNKVVGRTNFVFYPLFMFFLLSPIASENHMWALQSDFHFFLLFSVLAITYGFNHDSISNTFLATACAVMAMYSLSAGVVAAIVYLIVVTIYLYSGIAQDRFPMRNGIICIAINWLVLISGVLFWFQGYKKNELMPPHVYPFELKFWVSYFNIVSSGFGFDSMNVLVGIICFSIFTVPLIILLLRTESRWQESTWRILSSVLVILAVLASITVGRANTGVKFSRYTEVSFLLIPYTSLAWWLVLEKAKSRRVIFLSLFWVFVFIAYFDTWSSDAYRSIKQEDIATLKCMDRYYQHTGDGACAQDFAHFLPVPLPSILDRAKELGVTFTK
;
A
#
# COMPACT_ATOMS: atom_id res chain seq x y z
N MET A 1 -33.38 -26.98 13.42
CA MET A 1 -33.83 -25.56 13.36
C MET A 1 -33.50 -24.73 14.61
N ARG A 2 -33.59 -25.26 15.84
CA ARG A 2 -33.37 -24.49 17.10
C ARG A 2 -31.95 -23.89 17.24
N SER A 3 -30.91 -24.66 16.89
CA SER A 3 -29.51 -24.19 16.90
C SER A 3 -29.26 -22.98 15.99
N ARG A 4 -29.81 -22.98 14.76
CA ARG A 4 -29.64 -21.88 13.79
C ARG A 4 -30.25 -20.56 14.27
N LYS A 5 -31.42 -20.60 14.91
CA LYS A 5 -32.05 -19.40 15.50
C LYS A 5 -31.15 -18.82 16.61
N THR A 6 -30.58 -19.69 17.44
CA THR A 6 -29.68 -19.30 18.54
C THR A 6 -28.39 -18.65 17.99
N SER A 7 -27.76 -19.24 16.97
CA SER A 7 -26.56 -18.67 16.35
C SER A 7 -26.82 -17.31 15.67
N ILE A 8 -27.97 -17.13 15.01
CA ILE A 8 -28.35 -15.84 14.42
C ILE A 8 -28.48 -14.76 15.51
N ILE A 9 -29.15 -15.09 16.61
CA ILE A 9 -29.31 -14.16 17.74
C ILE A 9 -27.93 -13.80 18.32
N ILE A 10 -27.06 -14.79 18.54
CA ILE A 10 -25.69 -14.55 19.04
C ILE A 10 -24.92 -13.62 18.12
N ILE A 11 -24.98 -13.81 16.79
CA ILE A 11 -24.27 -12.96 15.84
C ILE A 11 -24.80 -11.53 15.84
N VAL A 12 -26.12 -11.36 15.92
CA VAL A 12 -26.72 -10.02 16.01
C VAL A 12 -26.30 -9.31 17.30
N LEU A 13 -26.30 -10.03 18.42
CA LEU A 13 -25.85 -9.49 19.71
C LEU A 13 -24.36 -9.12 19.69
N LEU A 14 -23.50 -10.00 19.13
CA LEU A 14 -22.07 -9.72 18.97
C LEU A 14 -21.82 -8.56 18.00
N SER A 15 -22.55 -8.44 16.90
CA SER A 15 -22.44 -7.28 16.00
C SER A 15 -22.79 -5.98 16.72
N LEU A 16 -23.84 -6.00 17.54
CA LEU A 16 -24.25 -4.82 18.30
C LEU A 16 -23.21 -4.46 19.37
N ALA A 17 -22.67 -5.46 20.07
CA ALA A 17 -21.58 -5.27 21.04
C ALA A 17 -20.31 -4.69 20.38
N ILE A 18 -19.95 -5.18 19.19
CA ILE A 18 -18.84 -4.63 18.40
C ILE A 18 -19.13 -3.18 18.00
N GLY A 19 -20.34 -2.88 17.53
CA GLY A 19 -20.76 -1.51 17.22
C GLY A 19 -20.63 -0.58 18.43
N VAL A 20 -21.11 -1.00 19.61
CA VAL A 20 -20.99 -0.25 20.87
C VAL A 20 -19.53 -0.06 21.28
N CYS A 21 -18.70 -1.10 21.18
CA CYS A 21 -17.27 -1.03 21.48
C CYS A 21 -16.56 -0.04 20.55
N VAL A 22 -16.79 -0.14 19.23
CA VAL A 22 -16.25 0.78 18.23
C VAL A 22 -16.72 2.21 18.50
N PHE A 23 -17.99 2.41 18.84
CA PHE A 23 -18.52 3.73 19.22
C PHE A 23 -17.86 4.30 20.49
N ALA A 24 -17.58 3.45 21.48
CA ALA A 24 -16.95 3.85 22.73
C ALA A 24 -15.46 4.20 22.55
N VAL A 25 -14.72 3.38 21.80
CA VAL A 25 -13.28 3.60 21.54
C VAL A 25 -13.04 4.79 20.60
N SER A 26 -13.98 5.07 19.69
CA SER A 26 -13.93 6.23 18.79
C SER A 26 -14.32 7.57 19.46
N ARG A 27 -14.42 7.62 20.79
CA ARG A 27 -14.90 8.80 21.53
C ARG A 27 -13.97 10.01 21.41
N TYR A 28 -12.68 9.79 21.43
CA TYR A 28 -11.69 10.87 21.49
C TYR A 28 -10.87 10.92 20.19
N LYS A 29 -10.45 12.12 19.78
CA LYS A 29 -9.42 12.27 18.76
C LYS A 29 -8.05 11.95 19.36
N THR A 30 -7.14 11.44 18.53
CA THR A 30 -5.74 11.22 18.92
C THR A 30 -5.07 12.56 19.24
N LEU A 31 -4.18 12.54 20.23
CA LEU A 31 -3.31 13.67 20.55
C LEU A 31 -2.01 13.51 19.76
N THR A 32 -1.59 14.55 19.05
CA THR A 32 -0.32 14.56 18.30
C THR A 32 0.58 15.62 18.88
N LEU A 33 1.75 15.21 19.38
CA LEU A 33 2.83 16.10 19.78
C LEU A 33 3.82 16.21 18.62
N SER A 34 3.99 17.41 18.05
CA SER A 34 4.99 17.68 17.04
C SER A 34 6.11 18.53 17.64
N ILE A 35 7.34 18.03 17.63
CA ILE A 35 8.51 18.68 18.19
C ILE A 35 9.37 19.17 17.03
N GLU A 36 9.54 20.48 16.90
CA GLU A 36 10.49 21.05 15.96
C GLU A 36 11.79 21.35 16.69
N GLY A 37 12.87 20.78 16.18
CA GLY A 37 14.19 20.98 16.74
C GLY A 37 15.30 20.65 15.76
N LYS A 38 16.54 20.88 16.20
CA LYS A 38 17.76 20.57 15.46
C LYS A 38 18.60 19.58 16.24
N THR A 39 19.29 18.72 15.49
CA THR A 39 20.23 17.76 16.06
C THR A 39 21.42 17.54 15.15
N THR A 40 22.62 17.50 15.73
CA THR A 40 23.84 17.12 15.02
C THR A 40 24.10 15.61 15.06
N GLU A 41 23.51 14.91 16.03
CA GLU A 41 23.71 13.48 16.24
C GLU A 41 22.43 12.67 16.01
N ASN A 42 22.61 11.40 15.64
CA ASN A 42 21.53 10.42 15.64
C ASN A 42 21.22 10.00 17.09
N GLY A 43 19.94 9.83 17.41
CA GLY A 43 19.52 9.48 18.77
C GLY A 43 18.09 8.95 18.84
N VAL A 44 17.60 8.72 20.05
CA VAL A 44 16.21 8.32 20.32
C VAL A 44 15.65 9.24 21.40
N GLY A 45 14.62 10.00 21.06
CA GLY A 45 13.84 10.76 22.03
C GLY A 45 12.73 9.90 22.62
N TYR A 46 12.35 10.18 23.87
CA TYR A 46 11.24 9.51 24.55
C TYR A 46 10.18 10.53 24.95
N VAL A 47 8.93 10.22 24.66
CA VAL A 47 7.78 10.92 25.21
C VAL A 47 7.00 9.97 26.09
N VAL A 48 6.80 10.36 27.34
CA VAL A 48 6.00 9.66 28.32
C VAL A 48 4.72 10.44 28.50
N ALA A 49 3.59 9.84 28.14
CA ALA A 49 2.26 10.38 28.43
C ALA A 49 1.66 9.64 29.63
N GLU A 50 1.21 10.38 30.63
CA GLU A 50 0.46 9.83 31.75
C GLU A 50 -0.99 10.26 31.60
N GLY A 51 -1.91 9.31 31.67
CA GLY A 51 -3.34 9.59 31.63
C GLY A 51 -3.91 10.00 32.98
N VAL A 52 -5.19 10.34 32.98
CA VAL A 52 -5.93 10.67 34.22
C VAL A 52 -6.03 9.46 35.14
N ASP A 53 -6.07 8.25 34.56
CA ASP A 53 -5.96 7.01 35.32
C ASP A 53 -4.47 6.73 35.62
N PRO A 54 -4.07 6.55 36.90
CA PRO A 54 -2.67 6.29 37.28
C PRO A 54 -2.05 5.05 36.60
N TYR A 55 -2.86 4.13 36.07
CA TYR A 55 -2.36 2.96 35.33
C TYR A 55 -2.15 3.21 33.83
N SER A 56 -2.56 4.37 33.31
CA SER A 56 -2.51 4.71 31.89
C SER A 56 -1.24 5.47 31.52
N LYS A 57 -0.09 4.77 31.53
CA LYS A 57 1.21 5.32 31.11
C LYS A 57 1.59 4.84 29.71
N TYR A 58 1.90 5.76 28.80
CA TYR A 58 2.30 5.46 27.44
C TYR A 58 3.68 6.05 27.16
N THR A 59 4.65 5.19 26.84
CA THR A 59 5.97 5.63 26.37
C THR A 59 6.06 5.45 24.86
N ARG A 60 6.46 6.51 24.17
CA ARG A 60 6.73 6.50 22.73
C ARG A 60 8.14 6.98 22.48
N THR A 61 8.82 6.28 21.58
CA THR A 61 10.14 6.66 21.09
C THR A 61 10.01 7.31 19.72
N PHE A 62 10.84 8.29 19.43
CA PHE A 62 11.02 8.81 18.08
C PHE A 62 12.50 8.89 17.75
N LYS A 63 12.85 8.53 16.50
CA LYS A 63 14.25 8.51 16.06
C LYS A 63 14.67 9.92 15.66
N LEU A 64 15.74 10.40 16.29
CA LEU A 64 16.43 11.63 15.92
C LEU A 64 17.45 11.29 14.85
N LYS A 65 17.37 11.94 13.69
CA LYS A 65 18.34 11.79 12.61
C LYS A 65 19.17 13.08 12.50
N GLY A 66 20.46 12.98 12.83
CA GLY A 66 21.44 14.05 12.68
C GLY A 66 21.46 14.54 11.24
N ASP A 67 21.36 15.86 11.04
CA ASP A 67 21.23 16.43 9.70
C ASP A 67 21.86 17.82 9.61
N ASN A 68 23.14 17.93 10.01
CA ASN A 68 23.92 19.16 9.89
C ASN A 68 23.22 20.41 10.46
N ASN A 69 22.50 20.25 11.58
CA ASN A 69 21.77 21.32 12.24
C ASN A 69 20.55 21.89 11.46
N LEU A 70 20.02 21.14 10.50
CA LEU A 70 18.74 21.47 9.85
C LEU A 70 17.56 21.22 10.80
N LYS A 71 16.56 22.10 10.76
CA LYS A 71 15.33 21.96 11.56
C LYS A 71 14.51 20.77 11.06
N LYS A 72 14.06 19.92 11.97
CA LYS A 72 13.16 18.79 11.68
C LYS A 72 11.96 18.81 12.61
N ILE A 73 10.84 18.30 12.11
CA ILE A 73 9.62 18.08 12.88
C ILE A 73 9.51 16.59 13.19
N TYR A 74 9.42 16.26 14.47
CA TYR A 74 9.21 14.91 14.97
C TYR A 74 7.80 14.80 15.54
N GLU A 75 6.95 13.92 15.00
CA GLU A 75 5.59 13.76 15.53
C GLU A 75 5.41 12.46 16.32
N VAL A 76 4.76 12.59 17.46
CA VAL A 76 4.42 11.50 18.36
C VAL A 76 2.92 11.51 18.59
N THR A 77 2.25 10.48 18.08
CA THR A 77 0.80 10.30 18.24
C THR A 77 0.51 9.41 19.45
N PHE A 78 -0.40 9.86 20.29
CA PHE A 78 -0.89 9.13 21.46
C PHE A 78 -2.25 8.51 21.19
N PRO A 79 -2.59 7.41 21.88
CA PRO A 79 -3.94 6.87 21.85
C PRO A 79 -4.96 7.93 22.25
N ALA A 80 -6.17 7.79 21.73
CA ALA A 80 -7.32 8.63 21.96
C ALA A 80 -7.85 8.51 23.41
N ASN A 81 -7.07 9.01 24.38
CA ASN A 81 -7.34 8.95 25.81
C ASN A 81 -7.11 10.33 26.45
N ASN A 82 -7.68 10.54 27.64
CA ASN A 82 -7.41 11.74 28.43
C ASN A 82 -6.01 11.65 29.04
N ILE A 83 -5.12 12.53 28.62
CA ILE A 83 -3.75 12.64 29.08
C ILE A 83 -3.70 13.76 30.13
N SER A 84 -3.10 13.51 31.29
CA SER A 84 -2.90 14.47 32.39
C SER A 84 -1.51 15.11 32.33
N SER A 85 -0.50 14.42 31.80
CA SER A 85 0.82 15.00 31.55
C SER A 85 1.53 14.40 30.33
N LEU A 86 2.38 15.19 29.67
CA LEU A 86 3.42 14.70 28.77
C LEU A 86 4.77 15.06 29.37
N ARG A 87 5.72 14.12 29.35
CA ARG A 87 7.12 14.36 29.67
C ARG A 87 7.97 13.93 28.49
N LEU A 88 8.62 14.90 27.88
CA LEU A 88 9.64 14.71 26.88
C LEU A 88 10.96 14.47 27.62
N ALA A 89 11.31 13.19 27.79
CA ALA A 89 12.51 12.78 28.52
C ALA A 89 13.77 13.30 27.78
N PRO A 90 14.88 13.52 28.49
CA PRO A 90 15.94 14.41 28.07
C PRO A 90 16.44 14.07 26.67
N LEU A 91 16.50 15.09 25.82
CA LEU A 91 16.85 14.95 24.42
C LEU A 91 18.36 14.80 24.18
N SER A 92 19.15 14.62 25.23
CA SER A 92 20.45 13.95 25.21
C SER A 92 21.01 13.84 26.65
N SER A 93 21.88 12.86 26.90
CA SER A 93 22.90 12.98 27.95
C SER A 93 24.19 13.68 27.43
N LYS A 94 24.13 14.30 26.24
CA LYS A 94 25.28 14.74 25.41
C LYS A 94 25.06 16.03 24.56
N GLY A 95 24.20 16.94 24.97
CA GLY A 95 24.20 18.36 24.57
C GLY A 95 23.88 18.78 23.13
N ASN A 96 23.30 17.95 22.24
CA ASN A 96 23.18 18.31 20.81
C ASN A 96 21.76 18.46 20.24
N PHE A 97 20.71 18.45 21.08
CA PHE A 97 19.33 18.65 20.63
C PHE A 97 18.77 20.00 21.08
N GLU A 98 18.50 20.90 20.12
CA GLU A 98 17.89 22.21 20.36
C GLU A 98 16.39 22.13 20.02
N ILE A 99 15.51 22.40 20.99
CA ILE A 99 14.07 22.50 20.76
C ILE A 99 13.73 23.93 20.36
N ASP A 100 13.34 24.14 19.11
CA ASP A 100 12.86 25.43 18.65
C ASP A 100 11.40 25.67 19.07
N ARG A 101 10.56 24.63 18.88
CA ARG A 101 9.11 24.73 19.04
C ARG A 101 8.50 23.40 19.40
N ILE A 102 7.56 23.39 20.34
CA ILE A 102 6.73 22.23 20.67
C ILE A 102 5.30 22.55 20.27
N MET A 103 4.66 21.66 19.53
CA MET A 103 3.26 21.78 19.14
C MET A 103 2.47 20.59 19.69
N LEU A 104 1.29 20.84 20.22
CA LEU A 104 0.38 19.81 20.69
C LEU A 104 -0.99 20.02 20.09
N GLU A 105 -1.47 19.02 19.34
CA GLU A 105 -2.70 19.11 18.56
C GLU A 105 -3.66 17.97 18.92
N ASN A 106 -4.94 18.29 19.18
CA ASN A 106 -5.99 17.29 19.47
C ASN A 106 -7.15 17.30 18.47
N GLY A 107 -6.90 17.76 17.25
CA GLY A 107 -7.89 17.87 16.16
C GLY A 107 -9.03 18.86 16.42
N ALA A 108 -8.98 19.63 17.52
CA ALA A 108 -9.87 20.78 17.77
C ALA A 108 -9.07 22.02 18.15
N VAL A 109 -7.97 21.86 18.89
CA VAL A 109 -7.06 22.94 19.27
C VAL A 109 -5.62 22.48 19.00
N LYS A 110 -4.78 23.42 18.59
CA LYS A 110 -3.33 23.28 18.52
C LYS A 110 -2.70 24.30 19.47
N TYR A 111 -1.91 23.81 20.42
CA TYR A 111 -1.05 24.62 21.28
C TYR A 111 0.36 24.62 20.71
N THR A 112 1.04 25.75 20.81
CA THR A 112 2.42 25.93 20.32
C THR A 112 3.23 26.67 21.37
N TRP A 113 4.32 26.07 21.83
CA TRP A 113 5.30 26.69 22.71
C TRP A 113 6.59 26.97 21.94
N PHE A 114 7.08 28.20 22.03
CA PHE A 114 8.35 28.62 21.42
C PHE A 114 9.47 28.61 22.47
N GLY A 115 10.74 28.54 22.04
CA GLY A 115 11.91 28.48 22.94
C GLY A 115 12.02 29.59 24.00
N GLN A 116 11.29 30.70 23.85
CA GLN A 116 11.20 31.80 24.83
C GLN A 116 10.09 31.63 25.88
N GLY A 117 9.39 30.48 25.90
CA GLY A 117 8.29 30.21 26.83
C GLY A 117 6.94 30.78 26.43
N MET A 118 6.86 31.56 25.33
CA MET A 118 5.58 32.04 24.78
C MET A 118 4.73 30.87 24.29
N CYS A 119 3.45 30.88 24.66
CA CYS A 119 2.46 29.88 24.28
C CYS A 119 1.38 30.52 23.41
N THR A 120 1.11 29.92 22.24
CA THR A 120 -0.03 30.26 21.39
C THR A 120 -0.99 29.09 21.24
N GLN A 121 -2.27 29.38 21.03
CA GLN A 121 -3.34 28.43 20.79
C GLN A 121 -4.09 28.78 19.49
N GLN A 122 -4.47 27.76 18.73
CA GLN A 122 -5.16 27.88 17.45
C GLN A 122 -6.35 26.91 17.41
N SER A 123 -7.54 27.40 17.04
CA SER A 123 -8.71 26.54 16.86
C SER A 123 -8.64 25.85 15.50
N LEU A 124 -8.79 24.52 15.48
CA LEU A 124 -8.80 23.70 14.27
C LEU A 124 -10.21 23.35 13.81
N LEU A 125 -11.25 23.75 14.55
CA LEU A 125 -12.64 23.45 14.21
C LEU A 125 -13.23 24.39 13.14
N SER A 126 -12.53 25.47 12.81
CA SER A 126 -13.00 26.42 11.80
C SER A 126 -12.15 26.32 10.54
N ASP A 127 -12.77 25.84 9.46
CA ASP A 127 -12.17 25.83 8.11
C ASP A 127 -11.94 27.23 7.53
N SER A 128 -12.47 28.27 8.20
CA SER A 128 -12.26 29.65 7.77
C SER A 128 -10.81 30.09 7.99
N LEU A 129 -10.31 30.96 7.11
CA LEU A 129 -9.02 31.64 7.28
C LEU A 129 -8.92 32.36 8.65
N ALA A 130 -10.06 32.78 9.23
CA ALA A 130 -10.12 33.36 10.57
C ALA A 130 -9.86 32.35 11.69
N GLY A 131 -10.25 31.08 11.50
CA GLY A 131 -9.93 29.96 12.39
C GLY A 131 -8.43 29.69 12.51
N ARG A 132 -7.64 30.11 11.52
CA ARG A 132 -6.19 29.91 11.51
C ARG A 132 -5.40 30.93 12.35
N ARG A 133 -6.04 31.92 12.99
CA ARG A 133 -5.32 32.88 13.85
C ARG A 133 -4.82 32.19 15.12
N GLU A 134 -3.56 32.44 15.45
CA GLU A 134 -2.97 32.04 16.73
C GLU A 134 -3.28 33.12 17.78
N PHE A 135 -3.75 32.70 18.94
CA PHE A 135 -4.02 33.57 20.10
C PHE A 135 -3.06 33.22 21.21
N GLU A 136 -2.77 34.15 22.12
CA GLU A 136 -2.01 33.82 23.32
C GLU A 136 -2.78 32.78 24.17
N CYS A 137 -2.03 31.85 24.77
CA CYS A 137 -2.63 30.80 25.61
C CYS A 137 -3.33 31.41 26.83
N SER A 138 -4.51 30.89 27.14
CA SER A 138 -5.27 31.27 28.35
C SER A 138 -4.70 30.61 29.61
N ALA A 139 -5.15 31.06 30.79
CA ALA A 139 -4.77 30.45 32.07
C ALA A 139 -5.19 28.97 32.24
N ASP A 140 -6.11 28.47 31.40
CA ASP A 140 -6.54 27.07 31.40
C ASP A 140 -5.84 26.22 30.32
N SER A 141 -4.95 26.83 29.52
CA SER A 141 -4.13 26.13 28.54
C SER A 141 -3.05 25.26 29.22
N PRO A 142 -2.50 24.26 28.52
CA PRO A 142 -1.47 23.41 29.11
C PRO A 142 -0.21 24.20 29.48
N THR A 143 0.35 23.90 30.64
CA THR A 143 1.54 24.59 31.15
C THR A 143 2.79 23.77 30.82
N ILE A 144 3.79 24.40 30.23
CA ILE A 144 5.10 23.82 29.94
C ILE A 144 6.09 24.19 31.05
N SER A 145 6.89 23.23 31.53
CA SER A 145 7.97 23.45 32.49
C SER A 145 9.18 22.63 32.10
N ILE A 146 10.36 23.25 32.17
CA ILE A 146 11.65 22.56 32.01
C ILE A 146 12.06 22.03 33.39
N LEU A 147 12.30 20.73 33.49
CA LEU A 147 12.72 20.06 34.73
C LEU A 147 14.25 20.12 34.88
N GLU A 148 14.76 19.85 36.08
CA GLU A 148 16.20 19.89 36.41
C GLU A 148 17.05 18.95 35.55
N ASP A 149 16.46 17.85 35.07
CA ASP A 149 17.10 16.88 34.18
C ASP A 149 17.08 17.29 32.71
N SER A 150 16.73 18.54 32.39
CA SER A 150 16.48 19.06 31.04
C SER A 150 15.32 18.39 30.30
N SER A 151 14.47 17.61 30.97
CA SER A 151 13.23 17.12 30.36
C SER A 151 12.17 18.21 30.32
N VAL A 152 11.32 18.17 29.30
CA VAL A 152 10.20 19.12 29.17
C VAL A 152 8.93 18.43 29.64
N SER A 153 8.28 18.98 30.67
CA SER A 153 6.97 18.52 31.13
C SER A 153 5.88 19.47 30.64
N ILE A 154 4.79 18.91 30.13
CA ILE A 154 3.58 19.62 29.74
C ILE A 154 2.46 19.05 30.61
N LEU A 155 1.91 19.88 31.49
CA LEU A 155 0.83 19.51 32.40
C LEU A 155 -0.52 19.98 31.84
N PHE A 156 -1.51 19.10 31.89
CA PHE A 156 -2.86 19.37 31.42
C PHE A 156 -3.79 19.56 32.61
N LYS A 157 -4.37 20.76 32.73
CA LYS A 157 -5.45 21.01 33.69
C LYS A 157 -6.75 20.33 33.25
N THR A 158 -7.06 20.47 31.96
CA THR A 158 -8.12 19.74 31.24
C THR A 158 -7.88 19.89 29.73
N ILE A 159 -7.08 19.02 29.10
CA ILE A 159 -7.30 18.78 27.67
C ILE A 159 -8.46 17.80 27.61
N SER A 160 -9.69 18.30 27.44
CA SER A 160 -10.75 17.44 26.93
C SER A 160 -10.25 16.97 25.57
N ALA A 161 -9.82 15.71 25.46
CA ALA A 161 -9.52 15.13 24.16
C ALA A 161 -10.74 15.41 23.28
N SER A 162 -10.53 16.06 22.13
CA SER A 162 -11.69 16.55 21.39
C SER A 162 -12.56 15.36 21.01
N TYR A 163 -13.85 15.47 21.31
CA TYR A 163 -14.77 14.41 20.96
C TYR A 163 -14.81 14.33 19.44
N MET A 164 -14.68 13.13 18.89
CA MET A 164 -15.14 12.96 17.51
C MET A 164 -16.61 13.32 17.45
N GLU A 165 -17.01 13.98 16.36
CA GLU A 165 -18.41 14.30 16.13
C GLU A 165 -19.27 13.04 16.23
N LEU A 166 -20.49 13.21 16.71
CA LEU A 166 -21.39 12.09 16.98
C LEU A 166 -21.69 11.28 15.71
N LEU A 167 -21.87 11.97 14.57
CA LEU A 167 -22.30 11.34 13.31
C LEU A 167 -21.24 10.40 12.71
N PRO A 168 -19.96 10.79 12.55
CA PRO A 168 -18.90 9.86 12.13
C PRO A 168 -18.76 8.64 13.04
N ARG A 169 -18.88 8.81 14.36
CA ARG A 169 -18.80 7.70 15.32
C ARG A 169 -19.94 6.70 15.12
N ILE A 170 -21.17 7.18 14.96
CA ILE A 170 -22.33 6.35 14.65
C ILE A 170 -22.09 5.61 13.32
N ALA A 171 -21.63 6.30 12.28
CA ALA A 171 -21.38 5.70 10.98
C ALA A 171 -20.34 4.56 11.06
N VAL A 172 -19.19 4.79 11.69
CA VAL A 172 -18.13 3.77 11.83
C VAL A 172 -18.62 2.58 12.66
N ALA A 173 -19.35 2.83 13.75
CA ALA A 173 -19.95 1.78 14.57
C ALA A 173 -21.00 0.94 13.81
N LEU A 174 -21.86 1.59 13.02
CA LEU A 174 -22.86 0.91 12.19
C LEU A 174 -22.19 0.07 11.09
N ILE A 175 -21.18 0.61 10.41
CA ILE A 175 -20.43 -0.12 9.38
C ILE A 175 -19.77 -1.36 9.98
N ALA A 176 -19.09 -1.22 11.14
CA ALA A 176 -18.46 -2.35 11.82
C ALA A 176 -19.49 -3.41 12.26
N SER A 177 -20.62 -2.98 12.83
CA SER A 177 -21.72 -3.85 13.23
C SER A 177 -22.34 -4.58 12.02
N MET A 178 -22.66 -3.87 10.95
CA MET A 178 -23.21 -4.45 9.72
C MET A 178 -22.22 -5.43 9.08
N ALA A 179 -20.95 -5.07 8.97
CA ALA A 179 -19.91 -5.94 8.42
C ALA A 179 -19.79 -7.25 9.22
N PHE A 180 -19.78 -7.16 10.55
CA PHE A 180 -19.76 -8.35 11.41
C PHE A 180 -21.06 -9.17 11.30
N CYS A 181 -22.22 -8.51 11.26
CA CYS A 181 -23.51 -9.18 11.17
C CYS A 181 -23.65 -9.92 9.82
N PHE A 182 -23.43 -9.24 8.69
CA PHE A 182 -23.52 -9.88 7.37
C PHE A 182 -22.42 -10.92 7.17
N GLY A 183 -21.20 -10.65 7.64
CA GLY A 183 -20.10 -11.61 7.64
C GLY A 183 -20.50 -12.87 8.41
N GLY A 184 -20.95 -12.70 9.65
CA GLY A 184 -21.41 -13.76 10.54
C GLY A 184 -22.62 -14.54 10.03
N LEU A 185 -23.65 -13.87 9.52
CA LEU A 185 -24.81 -14.54 8.91
C LEU A 185 -24.41 -15.35 7.69
N ARG A 186 -23.46 -14.81 6.89
CA ARG A 186 -22.85 -15.56 5.80
C ARG A 186 -22.07 -16.75 6.35
N LEU A 187 -21.39 -16.67 7.51
CA LEU A 187 -20.74 -17.82 8.17
C LEU A 187 -21.72 -18.92 8.57
N ILE A 188 -22.92 -18.56 9.03
CA ILE A 188 -23.89 -19.54 9.54
C ILE A 188 -24.64 -20.25 8.42
N LYS A 189 -24.88 -19.63 7.25
CA LYS A 189 -25.69 -20.24 6.18
C LYS A 189 -24.96 -21.47 5.61
N PRO A 190 -25.40 -22.71 5.93
CA PRO A 190 -24.78 -23.92 5.39
C PRO A 190 -25.08 -23.99 3.90
N ASP A 191 -24.11 -24.45 3.11
CA ASP A 191 -24.35 -24.73 1.70
C ASP A 191 -25.19 -26.02 1.63
N ALA A 192 -26.45 -25.90 1.21
CA ALA A 192 -27.43 -26.99 1.29
C ALA A 192 -26.99 -28.25 0.52
N ASN A 193 -26.08 -28.09 -0.45
CA ASN A 193 -25.55 -29.17 -1.29
C ASN A 193 -24.31 -29.87 -0.72
N LYS A 194 -23.85 -29.54 0.49
CA LYS A 194 -22.63 -30.09 1.08
C LYS A 194 -22.91 -30.79 2.41
N GLN A 195 -23.59 -31.93 2.35
CA GLN A 195 -23.87 -32.76 3.52
C GLN A 195 -22.62 -33.46 4.10
N ASN A 196 -21.49 -33.48 3.37
CA ASN A 196 -20.30 -34.27 3.73
C ASN A 196 -19.04 -33.45 4.08
N ILE A 197 -19.09 -32.12 4.18
CA ILE A 197 -17.92 -31.35 4.65
C ILE A 197 -17.99 -31.24 6.17
N ASP A 198 -16.87 -31.51 6.85
CA ASP A 198 -16.72 -31.29 8.28
C ASP A 198 -17.12 -29.85 8.63
N LEU A 199 -18.10 -29.70 9.52
CA LEU A 199 -18.60 -28.41 9.98
C LEU A 199 -17.45 -27.54 10.51
N ILE A 200 -16.46 -28.14 11.17
CA ILE A 200 -15.30 -27.42 11.72
C ILE A 200 -14.47 -26.80 10.59
N GLU A 201 -14.14 -27.58 9.56
CA GLU A 201 -13.41 -27.07 8.39
C GLU A 201 -14.20 -25.93 7.73
N TYR A 202 -15.49 -26.13 7.52
CA TYR A 202 -16.35 -25.13 6.89
C TYR A 202 -16.36 -23.78 7.62
N TYR A 203 -16.54 -23.78 8.94
CA TYR A 203 -16.53 -22.54 9.72
C TYR A 203 -15.14 -21.91 9.80
N SER A 204 -14.08 -22.72 9.93
CA SER A 204 -12.69 -22.25 9.98
C SER A 204 -12.32 -21.46 8.72
N VAL A 205 -12.64 -22.00 7.55
CA VAL A 205 -12.35 -21.37 6.25
C VAL A 205 -13.02 -20.01 6.12
N ARG A 206 -14.28 -19.94 6.53
CA ARG A 206 -15.03 -18.69 6.44
C ARG A 206 -14.55 -17.67 7.47
N GLY A 207 -14.17 -18.13 8.67
CA GLY A 207 -13.48 -17.31 9.68
C GLY A 207 -12.18 -16.70 9.15
N LEU A 208 -11.36 -17.48 8.42
CA LEU A 208 -10.13 -16.99 7.79
C LEU A 208 -10.39 -15.90 6.74
N TRP A 209 -11.39 -16.08 5.89
CA TRP A 209 -11.78 -15.04 4.94
C TRP A 209 -12.28 -13.77 5.64
N LEU A 210 -13.04 -13.88 6.73
CA LEU A 210 -13.46 -12.72 7.50
C LEU A 210 -12.29 -12.02 8.17
N LEU A 211 -11.34 -12.77 8.74
CA LEU A 211 -10.13 -12.20 9.33
C LEU A 211 -9.31 -11.44 8.27
N PHE A 212 -9.15 -12.02 7.08
CA PHE A 212 -8.50 -11.37 5.95
C PHE A 212 -9.20 -10.06 5.55
N VAL A 213 -10.53 -10.06 5.42
CA VAL A 213 -11.31 -8.86 5.10
C VAL A 213 -11.21 -7.82 6.23
N ALA A 214 -11.30 -8.24 7.49
CA ALA A 214 -11.16 -7.34 8.63
C ALA A 214 -9.78 -6.67 8.64
N PHE A 215 -8.73 -7.42 8.30
CA PHE A 215 -7.39 -6.87 8.21
C PHE A 215 -7.22 -5.90 7.02
N TYR A 216 -7.82 -6.20 5.87
CA TYR A 216 -7.87 -5.26 4.74
C TYR A 216 -8.58 -3.96 5.13
N VAL A 217 -9.72 -4.05 5.82
CA VAL A 217 -10.46 -2.86 6.31
C VAL A 217 -9.63 -2.08 7.34
N TYR A 218 -8.91 -2.76 8.23
CA TYR A 218 -8.00 -2.12 9.17
C TYR A 218 -6.87 -1.35 8.46
N GLN A 219 -6.27 -1.93 7.43
CA GLN A 219 -5.25 -1.26 6.63
C GLN A 219 -5.83 -0.08 5.85
N PHE A 220 -7.01 -0.23 5.24
CA PHE A 220 -7.71 0.86 4.57
C PHE A 220 -8.03 2.03 5.53
N TYR A 221 -8.47 1.72 6.76
CA TYR A 221 -8.64 2.70 7.82
C TYR A 221 -7.32 3.40 8.15
N THR A 222 -6.24 2.63 8.30
CA THR A 222 -4.90 3.17 8.59
C THR A 222 -4.46 4.13 7.48
N ILE A 223 -4.56 3.75 6.22
CA ILE A 223 -4.27 4.60 5.07
C ILE A 223 -5.13 5.86 5.10
N THR A 224 -6.43 5.73 5.38
CA THR A 224 -7.34 6.87 5.51
C THR A 224 -6.91 7.85 6.61
N GLN A 225 -6.44 7.34 7.75
CA GLN A 225 -5.95 8.16 8.88
C GLN A 225 -4.64 8.88 8.60
N TYR A 226 -3.77 8.27 7.79
CA TYR A 226 -2.45 8.83 7.46
C TYR A 226 -2.41 9.60 6.14
N SER A 227 -3.46 9.52 5.31
CA SER A 227 -3.49 10.18 4.01
C SER A 227 -3.69 11.69 4.18
N MET A 228 -2.80 12.46 3.57
CA MET A 228 -2.90 13.92 3.46
C MET A 228 -3.20 14.30 2.02
N ASN A 229 -3.94 15.39 1.81
CA ASN A 229 -4.22 15.93 0.48
C ASN A 229 -3.04 16.81 0.02
N VAL A 230 -1.92 16.13 -0.24
CA VAL A 230 -0.65 16.71 -0.68
C VAL A 230 -0.03 15.75 -1.71
N PRO A 231 0.48 16.27 -2.83
CA PRO A 231 1.22 15.47 -3.81
C PRO A 231 2.55 15.01 -3.22
N PHE A 232 2.93 13.77 -3.52
CA PHE A 232 4.18 13.17 -3.09
C PHE A 232 5.11 12.86 -4.28
N ASN A 233 6.38 13.28 -4.17
CA ASN A 233 7.43 13.03 -5.16
C ASN A 233 7.00 13.30 -6.62
N ASP A 234 6.90 12.24 -7.41
CA ASP A 234 6.66 12.34 -8.84
C ASP A 234 5.28 12.98 -9.13
N GLU A 235 4.34 13.00 -8.18
CA GLU A 235 2.99 13.59 -8.35
C GLU A 235 3.03 15.09 -8.66
N TRP A 236 4.10 15.78 -8.28
CA TRP A 236 4.31 17.18 -8.64
C TRP A 236 4.39 17.41 -10.15
N TYR A 237 4.79 16.40 -10.94
CA TYR A 237 4.81 16.50 -12.40
C TYR A 237 3.44 16.74 -13.01
N PHE A 238 2.33 16.45 -12.31
CA PHE A 238 1.00 16.80 -12.83
C PHE A 238 0.86 18.31 -13.10
N PHE A 239 1.54 19.14 -12.32
CA PHE A 239 1.46 20.60 -12.43
C PHE A 239 2.54 21.21 -13.32
N ALA A 240 3.41 20.42 -13.94
CA ALA A 240 4.39 20.95 -14.88
C ALA A 240 3.68 21.55 -16.13
N PRO A 241 4.25 22.57 -16.77
CA PRO A 241 3.64 23.22 -17.94
C PRO A 241 3.29 22.21 -19.04
N GLY A 242 2.04 22.25 -19.51
CA GLY A 242 1.54 21.36 -20.57
C GLY A 242 1.10 19.96 -20.12
N ASN A 243 1.17 19.64 -18.82
CA ASN A 243 0.69 18.38 -18.28
C ASN A 243 -0.81 18.44 -17.90
N LEU A 244 -1.17 18.25 -16.63
CA LEU A 244 -2.57 18.18 -16.24
C LEU A 244 -3.30 19.50 -16.55
N SER A 245 -4.48 19.38 -17.15
CA SER A 245 -5.35 20.52 -17.48
C SER A 245 -6.81 20.16 -17.23
N HIS A 246 -7.67 21.19 -17.21
CA HIS A 246 -9.11 20.94 -17.17
C HIS A 246 -9.58 20.23 -18.45
N ASP A 247 -9.05 20.52 -19.61
CA ASP A 247 -9.53 19.88 -20.83
C ASP A 247 -8.93 18.47 -20.99
N PHE A 248 -9.77 17.51 -21.40
CA PHE A 248 -9.28 16.16 -21.63
C PHE A 248 -8.45 16.10 -22.91
N SER A 249 -7.26 15.49 -22.82
CA SER A 249 -6.37 15.30 -23.97
C SER A 249 -5.94 13.84 -24.08
N TRP A 250 -6.37 13.19 -25.17
CA TRP A 250 -5.91 11.83 -25.53
C TRP A 250 -4.40 11.75 -25.64
N ARG A 251 -3.77 12.81 -26.17
CA ARG A 251 -2.32 12.90 -26.29
C ARG A 251 -1.66 12.86 -24.92
N TRP A 252 -2.13 13.66 -23.96
CA TRP A 252 -1.60 13.65 -22.59
C TRP A 252 -1.79 12.29 -21.92
N MET A 253 -2.96 11.67 -22.10
CA MET A 253 -3.28 10.39 -21.48
C MET A 253 -2.30 9.27 -21.90
N ILE A 254 -1.86 9.24 -23.16
CA ILE A 254 -0.98 8.18 -23.69
C ILE A 254 0.49 8.61 -23.82
N ASP A 255 0.85 9.86 -23.53
CA ASP A 255 2.23 10.32 -23.66
C ASP A 255 3.15 9.84 -22.51
N PHE A 256 4.44 10.10 -22.73
CA PHE A 256 5.54 9.92 -21.79
C PHE A 256 5.88 11.22 -21.02
N SER A 257 4.92 12.12 -20.76
CA SER A 257 5.15 13.32 -19.94
C SER A 257 5.60 12.98 -18.51
N TYR A 258 5.39 11.74 -18.09
CA TYR A 258 5.79 11.19 -16.80
C TYR A 258 7.04 10.30 -16.91
N GLY A 259 8.13 10.89 -17.40
CA GLY A 259 9.40 10.20 -17.60
C GLY A 259 9.28 9.03 -18.59
N VAL A 260 9.70 7.83 -18.17
CA VAL A 260 9.77 6.64 -19.04
C VAL A 260 8.52 5.76 -18.96
N HIS A 261 7.45 6.23 -18.31
CA HIS A 261 6.26 5.44 -18.03
C HIS A 261 5.04 5.94 -18.80
N ARG A 262 4.31 5.01 -19.45
CA ARG A 262 2.93 5.23 -19.85
C ARG A 262 2.01 4.70 -18.76
N ILE A 263 1.33 5.63 -18.09
CA ILE A 263 0.47 5.39 -16.93
C ILE A 263 -0.96 5.87 -17.24
N ALA A 264 -1.50 5.48 -18.38
CA ALA A 264 -2.73 6.02 -18.95
C ALA A 264 -3.94 5.87 -18.00
N LEU A 265 -4.06 4.74 -17.31
CA LEU A 265 -5.17 4.50 -16.37
C LEU A 265 -5.04 5.35 -15.11
N THR A 266 -3.82 5.52 -14.59
CA THR A 266 -3.55 6.44 -13.48
C THR A 266 -3.83 7.87 -13.88
N LYS A 267 -3.40 8.31 -15.08
CA LYS A 267 -3.73 9.65 -15.62
C LYS A 267 -5.24 9.86 -15.75
N LEU A 268 -5.97 8.86 -16.25
CA LEU A 268 -7.43 8.92 -16.33
C LEU A 268 -8.05 9.04 -14.93
N LEU A 269 -7.57 8.27 -13.95
CA LEU A 269 -8.03 8.35 -12.56
C LEU A 269 -7.75 9.73 -11.96
N THR A 270 -6.54 10.26 -12.13
CA THR A 270 -6.15 11.62 -11.70
C THR A 270 -7.02 12.69 -12.36
N TRP A 271 -7.28 12.58 -13.66
CA TRP A 271 -8.11 13.55 -14.37
C TRP A 271 -9.57 13.52 -13.90
N LEU A 272 -10.13 12.31 -13.68
CA LEU A 272 -11.47 12.17 -13.09
C LEU A 272 -11.50 12.77 -11.67
N ASN A 273 -10.45 12.57 -10.88
CA ASN A 273 -10.35 13.15 -9.55
C ASN A 273 -10.28 14.69 -9.60
N LEU A 274 -9.52 15.26 -10.53
CA LEU A 274 -9.53 16.70 -10.79
C LEU A 274 -10.94 17.22 -11.12
N LYS A 275 -11.65 16.52 -12.01
CA LYS A 275 -12.97 16.95 -12.48
C LYS A 275 -14.08 16.84 -11.46
N LEU A 276 -14.05 15.80 -10.64
CA LEU A 276 -15.15 15.49 -9.72
C LEU A 276 -14.90 16.04 -8.32
N PHE A 277 -13.63 16.20 -7.91
CA PHE A 277 -13.25 16.49 -6.52
C PHE A 277 -12.16 17.55 -6.37
N GLY A 278 -11.75 18.24 -7.45
CA GLY A 278 -10.70 19.27 -7.37
C GLY A 278 -9.31 18.70 -7.10
N LEU A 279 -9.07 17.44 -7.49
CA LEU A 279 -7.82 16.70 -7.32
C LEU A 279 -7.44 16.52 -5.84
N ASP A 280 -8.28 15.80 -5.11
CA ASP A 280 -7.99 15.40 -3.74
C ASP A 280 -7.05 14.19 -3.73
N PHE A 281 -5.77 14.42 -3.41
CA PHE A 281 -4.76 13.36 -3.32
C PHE A 281 -5.05 12.35 -2.20
N ALA A 282 -5.66 12.78 -1.10
CA ALA A 282 -6.05 11.86 -0.03
C ALA A 282 -7.18 10.92 -0.49
N LEU A 283 -8.16 11.43 -1.23
CA LEU A 283 -9.17 10.61 -1.89
C LEU A 283 -8.54 9.64 -2.90
N GLN A 284 -7.59 10.10 -3.71
CA GLN A 284 -6.91 9.25 -4.68
C GLN A 284 -6.12 8.12 -4.02
N LYS A 285 -5.40 8.38 -2.92
CA LYS A 285 -4.72 7.36 -2.10
C LYS A 285 -5.71 6.29 -1.60
N LYS A 286 -6.91 6.71 -1.15
CA LYS A 286 -8.00 5.78 -0.76
C LYS A 286 -8.51 4.95 -1.93
N VAL A 287 -8.80 5.59 -3.07
CA VAL A 287 -9.25 4.88 -4.28
C VAL A 287 -8.18 3.91 -4.77
N ASN A 288 -6.90 4.31 -4.69
CA ASN A 288 -5.78 3.46 -5.03
C ASN A 288 -5.80 2.15 -4.21
N TYR A 289 -6.01 2.23 -2.90
CA TYR A 289 -6.14 1.03 -2.06
C TYR A 289 -7.39 0.19 -2.35
N ILE A 290 -8.48 0.81 -2.84
CA ILE A 290 -9.64 0.07 -3.34
C ILE A 290 -9.28 -0.75 -4.59
N VAL A 291 -8.48 -0.18 -5.51
CA VAL A 291 -7.95 -0.92 -6.67
C VAL A 291 -7.08 -2.09 -6.23
N PHE A 292 -6.27 -1.93 -5.18
CA PHE A 292 -5.54 -3.03 -4.56
C PHE A 292 -6.49 -4.12 -4.01
N GLY A 293 -7.61 -3.74 -3.39
CA GLY A 293 -8.69 -4.67 -3.03
C GLY A 293 -9.23 -5.48 -4.21
N CYS A 294 -9.37 -4.86 -5.39
CA CYS A 294 -9.73 -5.55 -6.63
C CYS A 294 -8.65 -6.55 -7.08
N LEU A 295 -7.36 -6.24 -6.91
CA LEU A 295 -6.26 -7.19 -7.16
C LEU A 295 -6.36 -8.41 -6.23
N LEU A 296 -6.60 -8.21 -4.93
CA LEU A 296 -6.79 -9.30 -3.97
C LEU A 296 -7.99 -10.19 -4.37
N TRP A 297 -9.09 -9.58 -4.80
CA TRP A 297 -10.23 -10.32 -5.32
C TRP A 297 -9.88 -11.10 -6.60
N ALA A 298 -9.13 -10.50 -7.53
CA ALA A 298 -8.66 -11.16 -8.75
C ALA A 298 -7.75 -12.37 -8.41
N LEU A 299 -6.91 -12.30 -7.38
CA LEU A 299 -6.12 -13.44 -6.89
C LEU A 299 -7.00 -14.57 -6.35
N ALA A 300 -8.12 -14.25 -5.69
CA ALA A 300 -9.09 -15.26 -5.25
C ALA A 300 -9.78 -15.94 -6.44
N VAL A 301 -10.13 -15.18 -7.47
CA VAL A 301 -10.69 -15.70 -8.74
C VAL A 301 -9.65 -16.58 -9.45
N PHE A 302 -8.40 -16.11 -9.54
CA PHE A 302 -7.27 -16.86 -10.10
C PHE A 302 -7.10 -18.20 -9.39
N LYS A 303 -7.03 -18.21 -8.05
CA LYS A 303 -6.98 -19.45 -7.25
C LYS A 303 -8.13 -20.38 -7.59
N ASN A 304 -9.36 -19.86 -7.75
CA ASN A 304 -10.52 -20.69 -8.10
C ASN A 304 -10.40 -21.31 -9.50
N LYS A 305 -9.70 -20.66 -10.45
CA LYS A 305 -9.38 -21.20 -11.77
C LYS A 305 -8.22 -22.20 -11.77
N VAL A 306 -7.30 -22.10 -10.81
CA VAL A 306 -6.15 -23.01 -10.72
C VAL A 306 -6.50 -24.29 -9.99
N VAL A 307 -7.07 -24.20 -8.78
CA VAL A 307 -7.31 -25.38 -7.92
C VAL A 307 -8.80 -25.66 -7.70
N GLY A 308 -9.71 -24.78 -8.13
CA GLY A 308 -11.14 -24.88 -7.85
C GLY A 308 -11.58 -24.12 -6.61
N ARG A 309 -12.89 -23.82 -6.53
CA ARG A 309 -13.46 -23.00 -5.45
C ARG A 309 -13.34 -23.64 -4.06
N THR A 310 -13.50 -24.95 -4.00
CA THR A 310 -13.56 -25.72 -2.74
C THR A 310 -12.22 -26.26 -2.27
N ASN A 311 -11.22 -26.29 -3.15
CA ASN A 311 -9.89 -26.78 -2.80
C ASN A 311 -9.02 -25.66 -2.23
N PHE A 312 -7.98 -26.00 -1.49
CA PHE A 312 -7.06 -25.04 -0.87
C PHE A 312 -7.76 -23.89 -0.13
N VAL A 313 -8.58 -24.26 0.83
CA VAL A 313 -9.42 -23.32 1.57
C VAL A 313 -8.65 -22.34 2.46
N PHE A 314 -7.40 -22.69 2.81
CA PHE A 314 -6.46 -21.88 3.60
C PHE A 314 -5.70 -20.81 2.78
N TYR A 315 -5.99 -20.67 1.49
CA TYR A 315 -5.34 -19.68 0.62
C TYR A 315 -5.32 -18.23 1.17
N PRO A 316 -6.36 -17.73 1.88
CA PRO A 316 -6.32 -16.40 2.50
C PRO A 316 -5.15 -16.17 3.47
N LEU A 317 -4.65 -17.23 4.10
CA LEU A 317 -3.49 -17.14 5.01
C LEU A 317 -2.22 -16.69 4.28
N PHE A 318 -2.08 -17.03 3.00
CA PHE A 318 -0.95 -16.60 2.16
C PHE A 318 -1.19 -15.21 1.57
N MET A 319 -2.45 -14.88 1.27
CA MET A 319 -2.82 -13.52 0.85
C MET A 319 -2.64 -12.49 1.96
N PHE A 320 -2.73 -12.90 3.24
CA PHE A 320 -2.61 -12.03 4.40
C PHE A 320 -1.34 -11.17 4.36
N PHE A 321 -0.20 -11.72 3.92
CA PHE A 321 1.08 -11.00 3.85
C PHE A 321 1.09 -9.85 2.85
N LEU A 322 0.22 -9.88 1.83
CA LEU A 322 0.07 -8.79 0.86
C LEU A 322 -0.55 -7.54 1.52
N LEU A 323 -1.21 -7.69 2.67
CA LEU A 323 -1.76 -6.58 3.45
C LEU A 323 -0.72 -5.92 4.37
N SER A 324 0.54 -6.36 4.35
CA SER A 324 1.59 -5.78 5.17
C SER A 324 1.92 -4.33 4.76
N PRO A 325 2.20 -3.43 5.73
CA PRO A 325 2.77 -2.11 5.48
C PRO A 325 4.12 -2.07 4.76
N ILE A 326 4.77 -3.22 4.48
CA ILE A 326 6.06 -3.26 3.76
C ILE A 326 6.02 -2.56 2.39
N ALA A 327 4.85 -2.45 1.76
CA ALA A 327 4.61 -1.71 0.52
C ALA A 327 3.99 -0.32 0.76
N SER A 328 4.31 0.32 1.88
CA SER A 328 3.67 1.57 2.31
C SER A 328 3.74 2.71 1.28
N GLU A 329 4.80 2.78 0.45
CA GLU A 329 4.88 3.74 -0.65
C GLU A 329 3.69 3.58 -1.61
N ASN A 330 3.37 2.34 -2.02
CA ASN A 330 2.28 2.10 -2.96
C ASN A 330 0.90 2.33 -2.35
N HIS A 331 0.79 2.14 -1.05
CA HIS A 331 -0.45 2.41 -0.32
C HIS A 331 -0.70 3.91 -0.09
N MET A 332 0.36 4.71 0.08
CA MET A 332 0.26 6.11 0.51
C MET A 332 0.52 7.13 -0.59
N TRP A 333 0.89 6.72 -1.80
CA TRP A 333 1.06 7.62 -2.93
C TRP A 333 -0.14 7.50 -3.88
N ALA A 334 -0.65 8.64 -4.33
CA ALA A 334 -1.78 8.73 -5.25
C ALA A 334 -1.42 8.24 -6.66
N LEU A 335 -0.17 8.40 -7.10
CA LEU A 335 0.30 7.92 -8.40
C LEU A 335 0.35 6.39 -8.48
N GLN A 336 0.58 5.71 -7.35
CA GLN A 336 0.92 4.28 -7.32
C GLN A 336 -0.23 3.34 -7.73
N SER A 337 -1.37 3.89 -8.19
CA SER A 337 -2.37 3.11 -8.92
C SER A 337 -1.85 2.49 -10.19
N ASP A 338 -0.74 2.99 -10.75
CA ASP A 338 -0.06 2.38 -11.89
C ASP A 338 0.41 0.96 -11.58
N PHE A 339 1.00 0.71 -10.40
CA PHE A 339 1.37 -0.63 -9.93
C PHE A 339 0.14 -1.51 -9.72
N HIS A 340 -0.88 -1.02 -9.00
CA HIS A 340 -2.07 -1.83 -8.70
C HIS A 340 -2.84 -2.21 -9.97
N PHE A 341 -3.02 -1.29 -10.92
CA PHE A 341 -3.66 -1.59 -12.21
C PHE A 341 -2.83 -2.59 -13.02
N PHE A 342 -1.52 -2.37 -13.13
CA PHE A 342 -0.62 -3.29 -13.81
C PHE A 342 -0.74 -4.72 -13.26
N LEU A 343 -0.67 -4.88 -11.94
CA LEU A 343 -0.78 -6.18 -11.30
C LEU A 343 -2.17 -6.79 -11.50
N LEU A 344 -3.24 -6.01 -11.25
CA LEU A 344 -4.63 -6.45 -11.42
C LEU A 344 -4.86 -7.00 -12.83
N PHE A 345 -4.50 -6.22 -13.85
CA PHE A 345 -4.73 -6.62 -15.23
C PHE A 345 -3.79 -7.76 -15.69
N SER A 346 -2.58 -7.86 -15.14
CA SER A 346 -1.71 -9.01 -15.37
C SER A 346 -2.30 -10.30 -14.81
N VAL A 347 -2.84 -10.27 -13.58
CA VAL A 347 -3.51 -11.43 -12.98
C VAL A 347 -4.74 -11.82 -13.80
N LEU A 348 -5.56 -10.86 -14.22
CA LEU A 348 -6.75 -11.12 -15.04
C LEU A 348 -6.38 -11.70 -16.41
N ALA A 349 -5.35 -11.16 -17.08
CA ALA A 349 -4.86 -11.69 -18.36
C ALA A 349 -4.51 -13.18 -18.24
N ILE A 350 -3.72 -13.54 -17.24
CA ILE A 350 -3.31 -14.94 -17.01
C ILE A 350 -4.50 -15.81 -16.58
N THR A 351 -5.43 -15.27 -15.78
CA THR A 351 -6.63 -16.00 -15.33
C THR A 351 -7.45 -16.51 -16.51
N TYR A 352 -7.64 -15.68 -17.55
CA TYR A 352 -8.49 -15.99 -18.69
C TYR A 352 -7.73 -16.55 -19.90
N GLY A 353 -6.42 -16.28 -20.03
CA GLY A 353 -5.64 -16.55 -21.25
C GLY A 353 -5.41 -18.02 -21.62
N PHE A 354 -5.57 -18.95 -20.67
CA PHE A 354 -5.32 -20.39 -20.90
C PHE A 354 -6.58 -21.20 -21.24
N ASN A 355 -7.75 -20.56 -21.36
CA ASN A 355 -8.99 -21.24 -21.78
C ASN A 355 -9.12 -21.24 -23.31
N HIS A 356 -8.51 -22.24 -23.94
CA HIS A 356 -8.39 -22.41 -25.39
C HIS A 356 -9.73 -22.65 -26.12
N ASP A 357 -10.78 -23.05 -25.41
CA ASP A 357 -12.10 -23.30 -25.99
C ASP A 357 -12.93 -22.02 -26.16
N SER A 358 -12.49 -20.89 -25.60
CA SER A 358 -13.27 -19.65 -25.54
C SER A 358 -12.53 -18.46 -26.14
N ILE A 359 -12.88 -18.11 -27.38
CA ILE A 359 -12.37 -16.91 -28.06
C ILE A 359 -12.67 -15.64 -27.23
N SER A 360 -13.81 -15.59 -26.56
CA SER A 360 -14.17 -14.47 -25.67
C SER A 360 -13.18 -14.32 -24.52
N ASN A 361 -12.76 -15.42 -23.88
CA ASN A 361 -11.74 -15.38 -22.84
C ASN A 361 -10.38 -14.94 -23.40
N THR A 362 -10.02 -15.39 -24.61
CA THR A 362 -8.81 -14.93 -25.30
C THR A 362 -8.82 -13.42 -25.54
N PHE A 363 -9.94 -12.88 -26.03
CA PHE A 363 -10.09 -11.44 -26.22
C PHE A 363 -10.00 -10.68 -24.90
N LEU A 364 -10.70 -11.14 -23.86
CA LEU A 364 -10.66 -10.54 -22.53
C LEU A 364 -9.25 -10.56 -21.93
N ALA A 365 -8.54 -11.69 -22.03
CA ALA A 365 -7.18 -11.83 -21.55
C ALA A 365 -6.21 -10.89 -22.29
N THR A 366 -6.35 -10.80 -23.60
CA THR A 366 -5.55 -9.93 -24.47
C THR A 366 -5.81 -8.46 -24.15
N ALA A 367 -7.08 -8.07 -23.98
CA ALA A 367 -7.45 -6.71 -23.57
C ALA A 367 -6.88 -6.36 -22.18
N CYS A 368 -6.94 -7.28 -21.22
CA CYS A 368 -6.31 -7.09 -19.91
C CYS A 368 -4.79 -6.93 -20.04
N ALA A 369 -4.11 -7.73 -20.85
CA ALA A 369 -2.67 -7.57 -21.08
C ALA A 369 -2.34 -6.19 -21.69
N VAL A 370 -3.15 -5.66 -22.63
CA VAL A 370 -3.00 -4.29 -23.13
C VAL A 370 -3.20 -3.27 -22.01
N MET A 371 -4.24 -3.41 -21.20
CA MET A 371 -4.48 -2.50 -20.06
C MET A 371 -3.30 -2.52 -19.07
N ALA A 372 -2.68 -3.67 -18.84
CA ALA A 372 -1.46 -3.77 -18.03
C ALA A 372 -0.29 -2.98 -18.65
N MET A 373 -0.05 -3.09 -19.98
CA MET A 373 0.99 -2.32 -20.69
C MET A 373 0.84 -0.80 -20.54
N TYR A 374 -0.41 -0.33 -20.54
CA TYR A 374 -0.74 1.10 -20.41
C TYR A 374 -0.96 1.54 -18.96
N SER A 375 -0.81 0.63 -18.00
CA SER A 375 -0.83 0.95 -16.58
C SER A 375 0.56 1.30 -16.08
N LEU A 376 1.59 0.54 -16.48
CA LEU A 376 2.98 0.73 -16.06
C LEU A 376 3.91 0.11 -17.12
N SER A 377 5.14 0.63 -17.30
CA SER A 377 6.11 0.07 -18.26
C SER A 377 6.43 -1.42 -18.02
N ALA A 378 6.38 -1.86 -16.77
CA ALA A 378 6.50 -3.28 -16.40
C ALA A 378 5.42 -4.16 -17.06
N GLY A 379 4.25 -3.60 -17.38
CA GLY A 379 3.18 -4.27 -18.10
C GLY A 379 3.57 -4.71 -19.50
N VAL A 380 4.49 -4.01 -20.18
CA VAL A 380 5.04 -4.44 -21.48
C VAL A 380 5.80 -5.75 -21.33
N VAL A 381 6.66 -5.84 -20.30
CA VAL A 381 7.41 -7.05 -19.99
C VAL A 381 6.46 -8.20 -19.64
N ALA A 382 5.44 -7.93 -18.81
CA ALA A 382 4.43 -8.92 -18.45
C ALA A 382 3.65 -9.42 -19.67
N ALA A 383 3.22 -8.53 -20.56
CA ALA A 383 2.48 -8.87 -21.78
C ALA A 383 3.32 -9.73 -22.75
N ILE A 384 4.61 -9.41 -22.92
CA ILE A 384 5.53 -10.20 -23.75
C ILE A 384 5.72 -11.60 -23.17
N VAL A 385 5.98 -11.72 -21.86
CA VAL A 385 6.14 -13.03 -21.22
C VAL A 385 4.86 -13.83 -21.30
N TYR A 386 3.71 -13.22 -21.04
CA TYR A 386 2.40 -13.85 -21.21
C TYR A 386 2.20 -14.35 -22.65
N LEU A 387 2.48 -13.52 -23.66
CA LEU A 387 2.38 -13.87 -25.09
C LEU A 387 3.24 -15.09 -25.44
N ILE A 388 4.49 -15.10 -24.98
CA ILE A 388 5.43 -16.22 -25.20
C ILE A 388 4.88 -17.50 -24.56
N VAL A 389 4.51 -17.43 -23.28
CA VAL A 389 4.07 -18.62 -22.52
C VAL A 389 2.75 -19.18 -23.08
N VAL A 390 1.77 -18.33 -23.39
CA VAL A 390 0.50 -18.78 -23.98
C VAL A 390 0.68 -19.36 -25.38
N THR A 391 1.59 -18.80 -26.18
CA THR A 391 1.94 -19.33 -27.51
C THR A 391 2.58 -20.71 -27.38
N ILE A 392 3.55 -20.88 -26.47
CA ILE A 392 4.20 -22.19 -26.24
C ILE A 392 3.15 -23.22 -25.79
N TYR A 393 2.27 -22.86 -24.86
CA TYR A 393 1.19 -23.74 -24.39
C TYR A 393 0.28 -24.20 -25.53
N LEU A 394 -0.28 -23.25 -26.29
CA LEU A 394 -1.22 -23.54 -27.37
C LEU A 394 -0.54 -24.34 -28.50
N TYR A 395 0.62 -23.90 -28.96
CA TYR A 395 1.35 -24.57 -30.04
C TYR A 395 1.75 -26.00 -29.66
N SER A 396 2.29 -26.18 -28.45
CA SER A 396 2.69 -27.52 -27.96
C SER A 396 1.50 -28.45 -27.80
N GLY A 397 0.33 -27.93 -27.41
CA GLY A 397 -0.89 -28.72 -27.31
C GLY A 397 -1.50 -29.07 -28.66
N ILE A 398 -1.41 -28.18 -29.67
CA ILE A 398 -1.78 -28.49 -31.06
C ILE A 398 -0.85 -29.60 -31.61
N ALA A 399 0.47 -29.46 -31.42
CA ALA A 399 1.45 -30.43 -31.92
C ALA A 399 1.32 -31.83 -31.29
N GLN A 400 0.58 -31.96 -30.19
CA GLN A 400 0.29 -33.22 -29.52
C GLN A 400 -1.17 -33.65 -29.67
N ASP A 401 -1.91 -33.04 -30.59
CA ASP A 401 -3.33 -33.31 -30.84
C ASP A 401 -4.23 -33.20 -29.60
N ARG A 402 -3.82 -32.36 -28.62
CA ARG A 402 -4.59 -32.10 -27.39
C ARG A 402 -5.60 -30.99 -27.56
N PHE A 403 -5.32 -30.02 -28.44
CA PHE A 403 -6.16 -28.87 -28.69
C PHE A 403 -6.60 -28.83 -30.16
N PRO A 404 -7.84 -28.39 -30.46
CA PRO A 404 -8.28 -28.20 -31.83
C PRO A 404 -7.40 -27.16 -32.55
N MET A 405 -6.75 -27.56 -33.65
CA MET A 405 -5.84 -26.71 -34.43
C MET A 405 -6.45 -25.34 -34.76
N ARG A 406 -7.69 -25.33 -35.25
CA ARG A 406 -8.39 -24.09 -35.63
C ARG A 406 -8.49 -23.10 -34.47
N ASN A 407 -8.98 -23.54 -33.31
CA ASN A 407 -9.18 -22.67 -32.15
C ASN A 407 -7.84 -22.18 -31.60
N GLY A 408 -6.85 -23.07 -31.50
CA GLY A 408 -5.53 -22.71 -31.01
C GLY A 408 -4.83 -21.68 -31.90
N ILE A 409 -4.87 -21.85 -33.23
CA ILE A 409 -4.29 -20.89 -34.18
C ILE A 409 -5.02 -19.53 -34.14
N ILE A 410 -6.36 -19.52 -34.07
CA ILE A 410 -7.11 -18.27 -33.91
C ILE A 410 -6.71 -17.55 -32.62
N CYS A 411 -6.59 -18.28 -31.51
CA CYS A 411 -6.18 -17.68 -30.23
C CYS A 411 -4.76 -17.12 -30.29
N ILE A 412 -3.82 -17.84 -30.90
CA ILE A 412 -2.45 -17.35 -31.13
C ILE A 412 -2.50 -16.07 -31.98
N ALA A 413 -3.21 -16.08 -33.10
CA ALA A 413 -3.30 -14.93 -34.00
C ALA A 413 -3.88 -13.69 -33.31
N ILE A 414 -4.93 -13.83 -32.48
CA ILE A 414 -5.50 -12.73 -31.71
C ILE A 414 -4.48 -12.14 -30.73
N ASN A 415 -3.83 -13.00 -29.91
CA ASN A 415 -2.84 -12.53 -28.94
C ASN A 415 -1.68 -11.82 -29.64
N TRP A 416 -1.13 -12.40 -30.72
CA TRP A 416 -0.03 -11.81 -31.47
C TRP A 416 -0.42 -10.48 -32.11
N LEU A 417 -1.52 -10.43 -32.84
CA LEU A 417 -1.95 -9.21 -33.54
C LEU A 417 -2.14 -8.06 -32.55
N VAL A 418 -2.91 -8.28 -31.49
CA VAL A 418 -3.27 -7.20 -30.56
C VAL A 418 -2.10 -6.83 -29.64
N LEU A 419 -1.35 -7.79 -29.10
CA LEU A 419 -0.26 -7.47 -28.18
C LEU A 419 0.95 -6.89 -28.90
N ILE A 420 1.33 -7.39 -30.08
CA ILE A 420 2.43 -6.79 -30.85
C ILE A 420 2.05 -5.38 -31.30
N SER A 421 0.83 -5.16 -31.81
CA SER A 421 0.37 -3.80 -32.12
C SER A 421 0.36 -2.91 -30.88
N GLY A 422 -0.08 -3.42 -29.73
CA GLY A 422 -0.05 -2.70 -28.46
C GLY A 422 1.36 -2.30 -28.02
N VAL A 423 2.35 -3.19 -28.16
CA VAL A 423 3.77 -2.94 -27.88
C VAL A 423 4.34 -1.90 -28.86
N LEU A 424 4.09 -2.05 -30.16
CA LEU A 424 4.55 -1.10 -31.17
C LEU A 424 3.98 0.30 -30.91
N PHE A 425 2.68 0.39 -30.61
CA PHE A 425 2.03 1.64 -30.27
C PHE A 425 2.55 2.21 -28.94
N TRP A 426 2.92 1.33 -27.98
CA TRP A 426 3.53 1.73 -26.71
C TRP A 426 4.85 2.46 -26.91
N PHE A 427 5.68 2.04 -27.87
CA PHE A 427 6.97 2.70 -28.14
C PHE A 427 6.86 4.01 -28.94
N GLN A 428 5.68 4.36 -29.46
CA GLN A 428 5.52 5.60 -30.22
C GLN A 428 5.86 6.84 -29.38
N GLY A 429 6.83 7.64 -29.81
CA GLY A 429 7.24 8.85 -29.08
C GLY A 429 8.01 8.58 -27.78
N TYR A 430 8.46 7.35 -27.53
CA TYR A 430 9.37 7.06 -26.43
C TYR A 430 10.71 7.78 -26.64
N LYS A 431 11.19 8.47 -25.61
CA LYS A 431 12.52 9.09 -25.58
C LYS A 431 13.27 8.55 -24.37
N LYS A 432 14.47 8.03 -24.59
CA LYS A 432 15.34 7.61 -23.50
C LYS A 432 15.81 8.85 -22.75
N ASN A 433 15.64 8.87 -21.43
CA ASN A 433 16.20 9.92 -20.59
C ASN A 433 17.72 9.71 -20.46
N GLU A 434 18.50 10.69 -20.94
CA GLU A 434 19.97 10.65 -20.93
C GLU A 434 20.57 10.71 -19.52
N LEU A 435 19.82 11.22 -18.53
CA LEU A 435 20.23 11.30 -17.13
C LEU A 435 20.10 9.97 -16.38
N MET A 436 19.56 8.92 -17.00
CA MET A 436 19.41 7.64 -16.35
C MET A 436 20.77 6.96 -16.15
N PRO A 437 21.03 6.37 -14.97
CA PRO A 437 22.26 5.62 -14.73
C PRO A 437 22.39 4.48 -15.75
N PRO A 438 23.62 4.01 -16.02
CA PRO A 438 23.83 2.89 -16.91
C PRO A 438 23.06 1.67 -16.42
N HIS A 439 22.53 0.89 -17.36
CA HIS A 439 21.86 -0.37 -17.06
C HIS A 439 22.84 -1.38 -16.46
N VAL A 440 22.37 -2.22 -15.55
CA VAL A 440 23.13 -3.36 -15.00
C VAL A 440 22.56 -4.64 -15.58
N TYR A 441 23.35 -5.37 -16.35
CA TYR A 441 22.86 -6.51 -17.13
C TYR A 441 23.06 -7.86 -16.41
N PRO A 442 22.34 -8.93 -16.81
CA PRO A 442 22.44 -10.24 -16.18
C PRO A 442 23.83 -10.92 -16.21
N PHE A 443 24.76 -10.44 -17.02
CA PHE A 443 26.14 -10.92 -17.00
C PHE A 443 26.99 -10.29 -15.87
N GLU A 444 26.47 -9.28 -15.17
CA GLU A 444 27.14 -8.61 -14.06
C GLU A 444 26.72 -9.22 -12.71
N LEU A 445 27.66 -9.47 -11.80
CA LEU A 445 27.35 -10.00 -10.46
C LEU A 445 26.39 -9.07 -9.69
N LYS A 446 26.53 -7.76 -9.87
CA LYS A 446 25.69 -6.73 -9.24
C LYS A 446 24.20 -6.89 -9.59
N PHE A 447 23.89 -7.37 -10.81
CA PHE A 447 22.52 -7.70 -11.20
C PHE A 447 21.96 -8.78 -10.27
N TRP A 448 22.66 -9.91 -10.13
CA TRP A 448 22.18 -11.04 -9.33
C TRP A 448 22.06 -10.71 -7.85
N VAL A 449 23.03 -9.96 -7.31
CA VAL A 449 22.94 -9.44 -5.93
C VAL A 449 21.66 -8.64 -5.77
N SER A 450 21.39 -7.72 -6.69
CA SER A 450 20.21 -6.86 -6.63
C SER A 450 18.91 -7.65 -6.81
N TYR A 451 18.90 -8.56 -7.77
CA TYR A 451 17.76 -9.42 -8.12
C TYR A 451 17.35 -10.36 -6.98
N PHE A 452 18.30 -11.04 -6.34
CA PHE A 452 17.97 -11.92 -5.20
C PHE A 452 17.50 -11.12 -3.97
N ASN A 453 18.00 -9.90 -3.80
CA ASN A 453 17.55 -9.01 -2.73
C ASN A 453 16.13 -8.47 -2.95
N ILE A 454 15.74 -8.13 -4.18
CA ILE A 454 14.36 -7.69 -4.46
C ILE A 454 13.36 -8.86 -4.34
N VAL A 455 13.80 -10.08 -4.70
CA VAL A 455 13.03 -11.30 -4.49
C VAL A 455 12.80 -11.55 -3.00
N SER A 456 13.86 -11.57 -2.18
CA SER A 456 13.72 -11.80 -0.73
C SER A 456 12.93 -10.71 -0.01
N SER A 457 13.00 -9.47 -0.48
CA SER A 457 12.14 -8.37 0.01
C SER A 457 10.66 -8.71 -0.09
N GLY A 458 10.24 -9.36 -1.18
CA GLY A 458 8.87 -9.85 -1.38
C GLY A 458 8.44 -10.96 -0.41
N PHE A 459 9.38 -11.59 0.28
CA PHE A 459 9.12 -12.57 1.34
C PHE A 459 9.26 -11.96 2.73
N GLY A 460 9.44 -10.64 2.86
CA GLY A 460 9.50 -9.92 4.14
C GLY A 460 10.91 -9.61 4.65
N PHE A 461 11.96 -9.97 3.90
CA PHE A 461 13.34 -9.76 4.36
C PHE A 461 13.89 -8.39 3.95
N ASP A 462 14.02 -7.49 4.93
CA ASP A 462 14.57 -6.15 4.72
C ASP A 462 16.11 -6.10 4.67
N SER A 463 16.81 -7.09 5.23
CA SER A 463 18.28 -7.17 5.18
C SER A 463 18.82 -7.47 3.77
N MET A 464 19.92 -6.84 3.37
CA MET A 464 20.59 -7.19 2.11
C MET A 464 21.38 -8.50 2.25
N ASN A 465 20.78 -9.64 1.86
CA ASN A 465 21.40 -10.95 1.96
C ASN A 465 21.05 -11.83 0.74
N VAL A 466 22.05 -12.08 -0.10
CA VAL A 466 21.90 -12.87 -1.32
C VAL A 466 21.49 -14.31 -1.03
N LEU A 467 22.00 -14.91 0.05
CA LEU A 467 21.69 -16.30 0.42
C LEU A 467 20.19 -16.45 0.71
N VAL A 468 19.60 -15.52 1.46
CA VAL A 468 18.16 -15.51 1.71
C VAL A 468 17.37 -15.37 0.41
N GLY A 469 17.83 -14.52 -0.50
CA GLY A 469 17.24 -14.38 -1.84
C GLY A 469 17.31 -15.66 -2.68
N ILE A 470 18.42 -16.39 -2.65
CA ILE A 470 18.57 -17.70 -3.31
C ILE A 470 17.60 -18.72 -2.70
N ILE A 471 17.49 -18.77 -1.36
CA ILE A 471 16.54 -19.67 -0.68
C ILE A 471 15.10 -19.35 -1.11
N CYS A 472 14.69 -18.08 -1.09
CA CYS A 472 13.37 -17.65 -1.54
C CYS A 472 13.14 -18.02 -3.02
N PHE A 473 14.16 -17.81 -3.87
CA PHE A 473 14.13 -18.18 -5.28
C PHE A 473 13.91 -19.69 -5.49
N SER A 474 14.62 -20.54 -4.75
CA SER A 474 14.46 -21.99 -4.80
C SER A 474 13.06 -22.42 -4.36
N ILE A 475 12.50 -21.82 -3.31
CA ILE A 475 11.19 -22.20 -2.76
C ILE A 475 10.08 -22.11 -3.82
N PHE A 476 10.10 -21.10 -4.70
CA PHE A 476 9.07 -20.97 -5.74
C PHE A 476 9.46 -21.61 -7.08
N THR A 477 10.74 -21.76 -7.41
CA THR A 477 11.16 -22.37 -8.69
C THR A 477 11.07 -23.89 -8.68
N VAL A 478 11.44 -24.54 -7.57
CA VAL A 478 11.38 -26.00 -7.42
C VAL A 478 10.01 -26.59 -7.75
N PRO A 479 8.87 -26.10 -7.22
CA PRO A 479 7.57 -26.68 -7.56
C PRO A 479 7.23 -26.52 -9.05
N LEU A 480 7.66 -25.44 -9.71
CA LEU A 480 7.43 -25.25 -11.15
C LEU A 480 8.19 -26.28 -11.98
N ILE A 481 9.46 -26.53 -11.64
CA ILE A 481 10.27 -27.56 -12.29
C ILE A 481 9.60 -28.92 -12.12
N ILE A 482 9.15 -29.26 -10.90
CA ILE A 482 8.45 -30.52 -10.63
C ILE A 482 7.15 -30.64 -11.45
N LEU A 483 6.35 -29.57 -11.55
CA LEU A 483 5.11 -29.57 -12.33
C LEU A 483 5.34 -29.77 -13.83
N LEU A 484 6.44 -29.22 -14.36
CA LEU A 484 6.81 -29.35 -15.77
C LEU A 484 7.44 -30.71 -16.10
N LEU A 485 8.20 -31.29 -15.16
CA LEU A 485 8.79 -32.64 -15.32
C LEU A 485 7.73 -33.75 -15.25
N ARG A 486 6.62 -33.52 -14.55
CA ARG A 486 5.53 -34.50 -14.42
C ARG A 486 4.61 -34.48 -15.65
N THR A 487 4.56 -35.62 -16.34
CA THR A 487 3.75 -35.81 -17.55
C THR A 487 2.25 -35.54 -17.34
N GLU A 488 1.71 -35.87 -16.16
CA GLU A 488 0.31 -35.66 -15.79
C GLU A 488 -0.07 -34.18 -15.59
N SER A 489 0.84 -33.38 -15.02
CA SER A 489 0.55 -31.98 -14.67
C SER A 489 1.02 -30.99 -15.74
N ARG A 490 2.06 -31.31 -16.51
CA ARG A 490 2.69 -30.38 -17.46
C ARG A 490 1.75 -29.83 -18.53
N TRP A 491 0.61 -30.49 -18.79
CA TRP A 491 -0.38 -30.08 -19.79
C TRP A 491 -1.66 -29.51 -19.18
N GLN A 492 -1.75 -29.41 -17.86
CA GLN A 492 -2.92 -28.82 -17.21
C GLN A 492 -2.87 -27.30 -17.31
N GLU A 493 -4.02 -26.67 -17.58
CA GLU A 493 -4.15 -25.20 -17.60
C GLU A 493 -3.67 -24.56 -16.29
N SER A 494 -3.91 -25.23 -15.16
CA SER A 494 -3.49 -24.81 -13.81
C SER A 494 -1.97 -24.63 -13.72
N THR A 495 -1.19 -25.56 -14.28
CA THR A 495 0.28 -25.49 -14.32
C THR A 495 0.75 -24.29 -15.12
N TRP A 496 0.19 -24.06 -16.31
CA TRP A 496 0.61 -22.96 -17.18
C TRP A 496 0.18 -21.59 -16.66
N ARG A 497 -0.98 -21.48 -16.01
CA ARG A 497 -1.39 -20.26 -15.28
C ARG A 497 -0.39 -19.90 -14.20
N ILE A 498 0.04 -20.88 -13.38
CA ILE A 498 1.01 -20.66 -12.31
C ILE A 498 2.40 -20.34 -12.85
N LEU A 499 2.86 -21.09 -13.85
CA LEU A 499 4.14 -20.85 -14.53
C LEU A 499 4.18 -19.42 -15.11
N SER A 500 3.15 -19.02 -15.86
CA SER A 500 3.06 -17.69 -16.44
C SER A 500 3.08 -16.60 -15.37
N SER A 501 2.35 -16.80 -14.26
CA SER A 501 2.30 -15.85 -13.14
C SER A 501 3.68 -15.63 -12.53
N VAL A 502 4.41 -16.71 -12.24
CA VAL A 502 5.76 -16.60 -11.67
C VAL A 502 6.73 -15.99 -12.68
N LEU A 503 6.75 -16.47 -13.93
CA LEU A 503 7.66 -15.93 -14.96
C LEU A 503 7.44 -14.44 -15.23
N VAL A 504 6.19 -13.97 -15.22
CA VAL A 504 5.86 -12.54 -15.35
C VAL A 504 6.49 -11.74 -14.22
N ILE A 505 6.30 -12.16 -12.96
CA ILE A 505 6.90 -11.47 -11.81
C ILE A 505 8.43 -11.49 -11.91
N LEU A 506 9.04 -12.63 -12.22
CA LEU A 506 10.50 -12.74 -12.35
C LEU A 506 11.09 -11.87 -13.45
N ALA A 507 10.42 -11.78 -14.60
CA ALA A 507 10.86 -10.94 -15.71
C ALA A 507 10.72 -9.45 -15.38
N VAL A 508 9.64 -9.07 -14.68
CA VAL A 508 9.44 -7.70 -14.22
C VAL A 508 10.50 -7.31 -13.18
N LEU A 509 10.78 -8.18 -12.19
CA LEU A 509 11.85 -7.94 -11.21
C LEU A 509 13.23 -7.87 -11.89
N ALA A 510 13.45 -8.63 -12.96
CA ALA A 510 14.68 -8.57 -13.74
C ALA A 510 14.79 -7.21 -14.45
N SER A 511 13.71 -6.75 -15.09
CA SER A 511 13.65 -5.44 -15.74
C SER A 511 13.87 -4.29 -14.75
N ILE A 512 13.25 -4.36 -13.56
CA ILE A 512 13.49 -3.40 -12.47
C ILE A 512 14.96 -3.41 -12.07
N THR A 513 15.55 -4.60 -11.92
CA THR A 513 16.96 -4.75 -11.55
C THR A 513 17.89 -4.12 -12.60
N VAL A 514 17.61 -4.30 -13.89
CA VAL A 514 18.37 -3.67 -14.98
C VAL A 514 18.38 -2.15 -14.84
N GLY A 515 17.24 -1.54 -14.51
CA GLY A 515 17.11 -0.09 -14.37
C GLY A 515 17.55 0.50 -13.02
N ARG A 516 17.57 -0.31 -11.95
CA ARG A 516 17.70 0.21 -10.57
C ARG A 516 18.90 -0.28 -9.77
N ALA A 517 19.58 -1.36 -10.20
CA ALA A 517 20.71 -1.90 -9.44
C ALA A 517 21.83 -0.86 -9.15
N ASN A 518 21.98 0.18 -9.98
CA ASN A 518 22.93 1.27 -9.76
C ASN A 518 22.48 2.38 -8.78
N THR A 519 21.20 2.46 -8.43
CA THR A 519 20.64 3.53 -7.57
C THR A 519 20.19 3.05 -6.18
N GLY A 520 20.32 1.75 -5.92
CA GLY A 520 19.84 1.12 -4.68
C GLY A 520 18.79 0.05 -4.98
N VAL A 521 18.78 -1.01 -4.18
CA VAL A 521 18.11 -2.27 -4.53
C VAL A 521 16.72 -2.41 -3.90
N LYS A 522 16.46 -1.75 -2.78
CA LYS A 522 15.24 -1.92 -1.98
C LYS A 522 14.43 -0.63 -1.92
N PHE A 523 13.63 -0.40 -2.95
CA PHE A 523 12.53 0.56 -2.85
C PHE A 523 11.28 -0.20 -2.45
N SER A 524 10.59 0.27 -1.40
CA SER A 524 9.44 -0.45 -0.84
C SER A 524 8.34 -0.67 -1.88
N ARG A 525 8.22 0.24 -2.86
CA ARG A 525 7.30 0.11 -4.01
C ARG A 525 7.49 -1.15 -4.86
N TYR A 526 8.69 -1.70 -4.95
CA TYR A 526 8.93 -2.91 -5.77
C TYR A 526 8.64 -4.22 -5.01
N THR A 527 8.57 -4.15 -3.67
CA THR A 527 8.22 -5.30 -2.83
C THR A 527 6.82 -5.81 -3.13
N GLU A 528 5.89 -4.93 -3.51
CA GLU A 528 4.53 -5.34 -3.90
C GLU A 528 4.51 -6.23 -5.15
N VAL A 529 5.44 -6.04 -6.09
CA VAL A 529 5.53 -6.93 -7.25
C VAL A 529 6.02 -8.31 -6.81
N SER A 530 7.05 -8.37 -5.96
CA SER A 530 7.66 -9.63 -5.54
C SER A 530 6.81 -10.40 -4.52
N PHE A 531 6.02 -9.75 -3.66
CA PHE A 531 5.22 -10.47 -2.67
C PHE A 531 4.08 -11.32 -3.26
N LEU A 532 3.75 -11.12 -4.54
CA LEU A 532 2.79 -11.96 -5.26
C LEU A 532 3.33 -13.37 -5.48
N LEU A 533 4.65 -13.54 -5.38
CA LEU A 533 5.26 -14.87 -5.37
C LEU A 533 4.75 -15.71 -4.21
N ILE A 534 4.37 -15.14 -3.05
CA ILE A 534 3.87 -15.90 -1.90
C ILE A 534 2.62 -16.71 -2.26
N PRO A 535 1.49 -16.09 -2.70
CA PRO A 535 0.30 -16.84 -3.07
C PRO A 535 0.54 -17.78 -4.26
N TYR A 536 1.30 -17.39 -5.28
CA TYR A 536 1.60 -18.27 -6.42
C TYR A 536 2.43 -19.50 -6.02
N THR A 537 3.41 -19.33 -5.15
CA THR A 537 4.21 -20.41 -4.59
C THR A 537 3.35 -21.39 -3.80
N SER A 538 2.44 -20.87 -2.99
CA SER A 538 1.51 -21.71 -2.22
C SER A 538 0.62 -22.57 -3.14
N LEU A 539 0.17 -22.01 -4.27
CA LEU A 539 -0.61 -22.73 -5.28
C LEU A 539 0.24 -23.77 -6.03
N ALA A 540 1.49 -23.42 -6.39
CA ALA A 540 2.41 -24.34 -7.05
C ALA A 540 2.67 -25.59 -6.18
N TRP A 541 2.97 -25.39 -4.89
CA TRP A 541 3.15 -26.48 -3.94
C TRP A 541 1.86 -27.26 -3.67
N TRP A 542 0.70 -26.60 -3.67
CA TRP A 542 -0.58 -27.29 -3.58
C TRP A 542 -0.78 -28.30 -4.72
N LEU A 543 -0.46 -27.90 -5.96
CA LEU A 543 -0.53 -28.76 -7.14
C LEU A 543 0.51 -29.90 -7.08
N VAL A 544 1.77 -29.59 -6.72
CA VAL A 544 2.83 -30.61 -6.61
C VAL A 544 2.49 -31.69 -5.59
N LEU A 545 1.84 -31.31 -4.48
CA LEU A 545 1.55 -32.22 -3.36
C LEU A 545 0.10 -32.69 -3.35
N GLU A 546 -0.61 -32.61 -4.48
CA GLU A 546 -2.04 -32.99 -4.59
C GLU A 546 -2.33 -34.41 -4.06
N LYS A 547 -1.49 -35.38 -4.45
CA LYS A 547 -1.62 -36.80 -4.06
C LYS A 547 -1.18 -37.08 -2.61
N ALA A 548 -0.43 -36.19 -1.96
CA ALA A 548 0.20 -36.41 -0.65
C ALA A 548 -0.34 -35.44 0.42
N LYS A 549 -1.60 -35.63 0.83
CA LYS A 549 -2.34 -34.71 1.72
C LYS A 549 -1.55 -34.27 2.95
N SER A 550 -0.94 -35.19 3.70
CA SER A 550 -0.19 -34.87 4.93
C SER A 550 1.07 -34.05 4.64
N ARG A 551 1.86 -34.44 3.61
CA ARG A 551 3.06 -33.70 3.19
C ARG A 551 2.71 -32.29 2.73
N ARG A 552 1.58 -32.14 2.02
CA ARG A 552 1.04 -30.85 1.58
C ARG A 552 0.77 -29.92 2.76
N VAL A 553 0.06 -30.40 3.78
CA VAL A 553 -0.25 -29.60 4.98
C VAL A 553 1.02 -29.20 5.71
N ILE A 554 1.94 -30.15 5.93
CA ILE A 554 3.22 -29.87 6.61
C ILE A 554 4.03 -28.81 5.84
N PHE A 555 4.25 -29.02 4.54
CA PHE A 555 5.06 -28.10 3.75
C PHE A 555 4.45 -26.71 3.67
N LEU A 556 3.15 -26.60 3.42
CA LEU A 556 2.47 -25.30 3.36
C LEU A 556 2.46 -24.60 4.73
N SER A 557 2.39 -25.35 5.82
CA SER A 557 2.49 -24.78 7.18
C SER A 557 3.91 -24.26 7.45
N LEU A 558 4.94 -25.03 7.10
CA LEU A 558 6.34 -24.58 7.22
C LEU A 558 6.62 -23.37 6.34
N PHE A 559 6.11 -23.36 5.12
CA PHE A 559 6.22 -22.21 4.22
C PHE A 559 5.51 -20.98 4.80
N TRP A 560 4.30 -21.15 5.34
CA TRP A 560 3.59 -20.06 5.99
C TRP A 560 4.35 -19.52 7.21
N VAL A 561 4.89 -20.39 8.07
CA VAL A 561 5.70 -20.01 9.24
C VAL A 561 6.98 -19.28 8.81
N PHE A 562 7.64 -19.74 7.75
CA PHE A 562 8.81 -19.06 7.18
C PHE A 562 8.49 -17.62 6.77
N VAL A 563 7.39 -17.41 6.04
CA VAL A 563 6.95 -16.06 5.65
C VAL A 563 6.50 -15.26 6.88
N PHE A 564 5.79 -15.88 7.83
CA PHE A 564 5.35 -15.21 9.05
C PHE A 564 6.51 -14.65 9.87
N ILE A 565 7.58 -15.44 10.05
CA ILE A 565 8.79 -15.00 10.75
C ILE A 565 9.44 -13.81 10.03
N ALA A 566 9.53 -13.87 8.70
CA ALA A 566 10.12 -12.79 7.91
C ALA A 566 9.32 -11.48 8.01
N TYR A 567 7.98 -11.57 8.06
CA TYR A 567 7.10 -10.41 8.17
C TYR A 567 6.88 -9.89 9.60
N PHE A 568 7.42 -10.55 10.63
CA PHE A 568 7.06 -10.30 12.03
C PHE A 568 7.18 -8.81 12.45
N ASP A 569 8.23 -8.13 12.00
CA ASP A 569 8.52 -6.73 12.35
C ASP A 569 7.86 -5.70 11.40
N THR A 570 7.20 -6.15 10.32
CA THR A 570 6.71 -5.28 9.24
C THR A 570 5.28 -4.75 9.46
N TRP A 571 4.60 -5.18 10.52
CA TRP A 571 3.19 -4.86 10.77
C TRP A 571 2.96 -3.50 11.45
N SER A 572 4.03 -2.72 11.69
CA SER A 572 3.93 -1.39 12.30
C SER A 572 3.35 -0.35 11.33
N SER A 573 2.57 0.59 11.86
CA SER A 573 2.09 1.77 11.12
C SER A 573 3.15 2.88 11.00
N ASP A 574 4.38 2.66 11.47
CA ASP A 574 5.40 3.71 11.53
C ASP A 574 5.80 4.21 10.14
N ALA A 575 5.77 3.36 9.11
CA ALA A 575 6.04 3.78 7.73
C ALA A 575 4.99 4.78 7.22
N TYR A 576 3.69 4.51 7.48
CA TYR A 576 2.62 5.46 7.16
C TYR A 576 2.73 6.76 7.96
N ARG A 577 3.13 6.68 9.24
CA ARG A 577 3.37 7.87 10.06
C ARG A 577 4.51 8.72 9.50
N SER A 578 5.62 8.11 9.08
CA SER A 578 6.75 8.81 8.47
C SER A 578 6.32 9.59 7.22
N ILE A 579 5.56 8.95 6.32
CA ILE A 579 5.05 9.61 5.11
C ILE A 579 4.11 10.77 5.46
N LYS A 580 3.22 10.59 6.44
CA LYS A 580 2.35 11.68 6.92
C LYS A 580 3.16 12.88 7.45
N GLN A 581 4.25 12.63 8.18
CA GLN A 581 5.09 13.71 8.71
C GLN A 581 5.74 14.53 7.60
N GLU A 582 6.20 13.87 6.54
CA GLU A 582 6.73 14.52 5.33
C GLU A 582 5.63 15.35 4.63
N ASP A 583 4.43 14.80 4.48
CA ASP A 583 3.27 15.50 3.90
C ASP A 583 2.88 16.74 4.74
N ILE A 584 2.90 16.65 6.08
CA ILE A 584 2.63 17.79 6.98
C ILE A 584 3.68 18.89 6.83
N ALA A 585 4.97 18.52 6.76
CA ALA A 585 6.04 19.50 6.55
C ALA A 585 5.88 20.22 5.21
N THR A 586 5.52 19.46 4.17
CA THR A 586 5.24 19.97 2.83
C THR A 586 4.05 20.93 2.84
N LEU A 587 2.92 20.54 3.43
CA LEU A 587 1.73 21.37 3.54
C LEU A 587 2.02 22.70 4.24
N LYS A 588 2.77 22.68 5.35
CA LYS A 588 3.17 23.91 6.07
C LYS A 588 4.00 24.86 5.21
N CYS A 589 4.90 24.32 4.39
CA CYS A 589 5.67 25.12 3.45
C CYS A 589 4.77 25.79 2.40
N MET A 590 3.83 25.04 1.83
CA MET A 590 2.88 25.53 0.83
C MET A 590 1.94 26.59 1.42
N ASP A 591 1.44 26.38 2.64
CA ASP A 591 0.63 27.37 3.36
C ASP A 591 1.39 28.69 3.52
N ARG A 592 2.68 28.66 3.88
CA ARG A 592 3.52 29.87 3.99
C ARG A 592 3.68 30.58 2.65
N TYR A 593 3.90 29.81 1.58
CA TYR A 593 3.98 30.35 0.21
C TYR A 593 2.69 31.08 -0.18
N TYR A 594 1.53 30.44 0.01
CA TYR A 594 0.24 31.05 -0.31
C TYR A 594 -0.14 32.23 0.59
N GLN A 595 0.47 32.35 1.77
CA GLN A 595 0.35 33.50 2.66
C GLN A 595 1.39 34.60 2.40
N HIS A 596 2.24 34.44 1.38
CA HIS A 596 3.35 35.36 1.09
C HIS A 596 4.34 35.53 2.25
N THR A 597 4.47 34.51 3.11
CA THR A 597 5.42 34.49 4.25
C THR A 597 6.60 33.54 4.03
N GLY A 598 6.60 32.80 2.92
CA GLY A 598 7.69 31.92 2.50
C GLY A 598 7.89 31.97 0.98
N ASP A 599 9.04 31.48 0.53
CA ASP A 599 9.48 31.47 -0.88
C ASP A 599 8.99 30.25 -1.67
N GLY A 600 8.33 29.29 -1.02
CA GLY A 600 7.88 28.05 -1.64
C GLY A 600 9.00 27.03 -1.89
N ALA A 601 10.19 27.22 -1.33
CA ALA A 601 11.28 26.26 -1.36
C ALA A 601 11.09 25.20 -0.27
N CYS A 602 10.23 24.21 -0.52
CA CYS A 602 9.99 23.13 0.42
C CYS A 602 11.19 22.18 0.47
N ALA A 603 11.57 21.73 1.66
CA ALA A 603 12.74 20.88 1.91
C ALA A 603 12.61 19.43 1.38
N GLN A 604 11.77 19.19 0.37
CA GLN A 604 11.70 17.87 -0.26
C GLN A 604 12.98 17.68 -1.09
N ASP A 605 13.69 16.57 -0.83
CA ASP A 605 14.87 16.13 -1.60
C ASP A 605 14.60 16.08 -3.12
N PHE A 606 13.32 16.01 -3.52
CA PHE A 606 12.89 15.92 -4.92
C PHE A 606 12.78 17.24 -5.67
N ALA A 607 12.88 18.41 -5.00
CA ALA A 607 12.79 19.70 -5.67
C ALA A 607 13.83 19.83 -6.81
N HIS A 608 14.97 19.15 -6.70
CA HIS A 608 16.03 19.11 -7.72
C HIS A 608 15.70 18.32 -8.98
N PHE A 609 14.68 17.45 -8.96
CA PHE A 609 14.27 16.67 -10.14
C PHE A 609 13.14 17.33 -10.91
N LEU A 610 12.53 18.40 -10.37
CA LEU A 610 11.47 19.12 -11.05
C LEU A 610 12.06 19.95 -12.20
N PRO A 611 11.43 19.95 -13.39
CA PRO A 611 11.92 20.71 -14.54
C PRO A 611 11.71 22.22 -14.37
N VAL A 612 10.90 22.63 -13.39
CA VAL A 612 10.56 24.02 -13.09
C VAL A 612 10.57 24.25 -11.58
N PRO A 613 10.84 25.49 -11.11
CA PRO A 613 10.82 25.81 -9.69
C PRO A 613 9.46 25.50 -9.04
N LEU A 614 9.48 24.97 -7.80
CA LEU A 614 8.27 24.61 -7.06
C LEU A 614 7.22 25.74 -6.96
N PRO A 615 7.57 27.03 -6.79
CA PRO A 615 6.60 28.13 -6.83
C PRO A 615 5.72 28.14 -8.08
N SER A 616 6.30 27.92 -9.26
CA SER A 616 5.54 27.89 -10.52
C SER A 616 4.55 26.71 -10.60
N ILE A 617 4.91 25.59 -9.99
CA ILE A 617 4.04 24.42 -9.85
C ILE A 617 2.90 24.72 -8.88
N LEU A 618 3.17 25.41 -7.77
CA LEU A 618 2.15 25.82 -6.80
C LEU A 618 1.16 26.84 -7.38
N ASP A 619 1.65 27.78 -8.20
CA ASP A 619 0.79 28.72 -8.91
C ASP A 619 -0.10 27.98 -9.91
N ARG A 620 0.47 27.03 -10.66
CA ARG A 620 -0.30 26.19 -11.59
C ARG A 620 -1.35 25.33 -10.88
N ALA A 621 -1.03 24.76 -9.71
CA ALA A 621 -2.01 24.02 -8.92
C ALA A 621 -3.18 24.91 -8.50
N LYS A 622 -2.89 26.15 -8.10
CA LYS A 622 -3.91 27.17 -7.77
C LYS A 622 -4.78 27.53 -8.98
N GLU A 623 -4.18 27.69 -10.17
CA GLU A 623 -4.94 27.92 -11.41
C GLU A 623 -5.91 26.78 -11.75
N LEU A 624 -5.52 25.54 -11.45
CA LEU A 624 -6.36 24.36 -11.64
C LEU A 624 -7.43 24.19 -10.55
N GLY A 625 -7.48 25.10 -9.58
CA GLY A 625 -8.41 25.04 -8.45
C GLY A 625 -8.10 23.92 -7.45
N VAL A 626 -6.85 23.42 -7.44
CA VAL A 626 -6.43 22.37 -6.51
C VAL A 626 -6.18 22.98 -5.15
N THR A 627 -6.75 22.36 -4.12
CA THR A 627 -6.55 22.76 -2.72
C THR A 627 -5.77 21.67 -2.00
N PHE A 628 -4.93 22.08 -1.05
CA PHE A 628 -4.12 21.16 -0.26
C PHE A 628 -4.54 21.26 1.21
N THR A 629 -4.83 20.12 1.81
CA THR A 629 -5.47 20.05 3.14
C THR A 629 -4.91 18.89 3.97
N LYS A 630 -5.12 18.99 5.28
CA LYS A 630 -4.84 17.90 6.23
C LYS A 630 -5.76 16.71 6.04
#